data_AF-S7SWZ9-F1
#
_entry.id   AF-S7SWZ9-F1
#
_cell.length_a   1.000
_cell.length_b   1.000
_cell.length_c   1.000
_cell.angle_alpha   90.00
_cell.angle_beta   90.00
_cell.angle_gamma   90.00
#
_symmetry.space_group_name_H-M   'P 1'
#
loop_
_entity.id
_entity.type
_entity.pdbx_description
1 polymer ?
#
loop_
_entity_poly.entity_id
_entity_poly.type
_entity_poly.pdbx_seq_one_letter_code
_entity_poly.pdbx_strand_id
1 'polypeptide(L)'
;MPLDQLLEQPSTAQGEHWWEKLADVWSWKMGLTTLVVLAVLGGAAYATRRKWWPRFTLFRFRRRKLDGAAWLISAYGALLRHLQDYGLKRRPHETLRQYAAEVDRLFETDEMNRLTKLYERAVYGTGIKEANVREAVELWENLIKRTIS
;
A
#
# COMPACT_ATOMS: atom_id res chain seq x y z
N MET A 1 -11.23 73.12 42.23
CA MET A 1 -10.74 71.78 41.86
C MET A 1 -9.29 71.96 41.46
N PRO A 2 -8.31 71.35 42.13
CA PRO A 2 -6.90 71.66 41.91
C PRO A 2 -6.34 70.85 40.73
N LEU A 3 -5.37 71.44 40.01
CA LEU A 3 -4.82 70.98 38.71
C LEU A 3 -3.62 70.02 38.86
N ASP A 4 -3.33 69.62 40.08
CA ASP A 4 -2.25 68.75 40.56
C ASP A 4 -2.55 67.25 40.35
N GLN A 5 -3.82 66.86 40.31
CA GLN A 5 -4.25 65.47 40.07
C GLN A 5 -4.09 64.97 38.62
N LEU A 6 -3.76 65.85 37.66
CA LEU A 6 -3.63 65.47 36.25
C LEU A 6 -2.21 65.02 35.84
N LEU A 7 -1.23 65.12 36.74
CA LEU A 7 0.17 64.78 36.45
C LEU A 7 0.63 63.43 37.04
N GLU A 8 -0.23 62.70 37.76
CA GLU A 8 0.10 61.41 38.39
C GLU A 8 -0.65 60.21 37.78
N GLN A 9 -0.54 60.00 36.46
CA GLN A 9 -0.84 58.70 35.88
C GLN A 9 0.31 58.27 34.95
N PRO A 10 1.26 57.45 35.42
CA PRO A 10 2.30 56.90 34.57
C PRO A 10 1.69 55.86 33.64
N SER A 11 1.68 56.18 32.35
CA SER A 11 1.28 55.30 31.25
C SER A 11 2.36 54.23 31.00
N THR A 12 2.50 53.23 31.86
CA THR A 12 3.45 52.12 31.63
C THR A 12 2.99 50.82 32.30
N ALA A 13 1.97 50.13 31.78
CA ALA A 13 1.70 48.72 32.16
C ALA A 13 0.83 47.93 31.18
N GLN A 14 0.72 48.33 29.90
CA GLN A 14 -0.19 47.66 28.96
C GLN A 14 0.45 47.32 27.60
N GLY A 15 1.77 47.09 27.59
CA GLY A 15 2.55 46.82 26.37
C GLY A 15 2.82 45.34 26.05
N GLU A 16 2.75 44.43 27.02
CA GLU A 16 3.44 43.13 26.89
C GLU A 16 2.51 41.90 26.67
N HIS A 17 1.19 42.01 26.86
CA HIS A 17 0.35 40.80 27.04
C HIS A 17 -0.42 40.30 25.80
N TRP A 18 -0.61 41.14 24.78
CA TRP A 18 -1.55 40.84 23.68
C TRP A 18 -0.91 40.13 22.48
N TRP A 19 0.40 40.32 22.28
CA TRP A 19 1.17 39.65 21.22
C TRP A 19 1.49 38.19 21.56
N GLU A 20 1.71 37.88 22.84
CA GLU A 20 1.92 36.49 23.30
C GLU A 20 0.69 35.62 23.04
N LYS A 21 -0.51 36.14 23.27
CA LYS A 21 -1.77 35.43 22.95
C LYS A 21 -1.93 35.15 21.46
N LEU A 22 -1.44 36.03 20.59
CA LEU A 22 -1.47 35.82 19.13
C LEU A 22 -0.44 34.77 18.69
N ALA A 23 0.76 34.80 19.27
CA ALA A 23 1.82 33.82 19.03
C ALA A 23 1.43 32.42 19.53
N ASP A 24 0.82 32.32 20.71
CA ASP A 24 0.36 31.03 21.27
C ASP A 24 -0.76 30.41 20.44
N VAL A 25 -1.75 31.22 20.06
CA VAL A 25 -2.88 30.74 19.24
C VAL A 25 -2.41 30.28 17.87
N TRP A 26 -1.39 30.92 17.29
CA TRP A 26 -0.79 30.51 16.01
C TRP A 26 -0.02 29.18 16.14
N SER A 27 0.79 29.04 17.19
CA SER A 27 1.66 27.89 17.46
C SER A 27 0.86 26.61 17.74
N TRP A 28 -0.10 26.69 18.66
CA TRP A 28 -0.94 25.55 19.03
C TRP A 28 -1.88 25.14 17.89
N LYS A 29 -2.43 26.11 17.12
CA LYS A 29 -3.28 25.79 15.96
C LYS A 29 -2.49 25.09 14.88
N MET A 30 -1.25 25.48 14.60
CA MET A 30 -0.39 24.78 13.63
C MET A 30 -0.03 23.37 14.08
N GLY A 31 0.27 23.17 15.37
CA GLY A 31 0.48 21.83 15.94
C GLY A 31 -0.76 20.96 15.80
N LEU A 32 -1.93 21.49 16.15
CA LEU A 32 -3.20 20.78 16.08
C LEU A 32 -3.61 20.48 14.63
N THR A 33 -3.45 21.42 13.69
CA THR A 33 -3.76 21.17 12.28
C THR A 33 -2.81 20.16 11.67
N THR A 34 -1.51 20.21 12.00
CA THR A 34 -0.54 19.20 11.56
C THR A 34 -0.92 17.82 12.09
N LEU A 35 -1.32 17.71 13.36
CA LEU A 35 -1.73 16.46 13.99
C LEU A 35 -3.03 15.92 13.38
N VAL A 36 -4.02 16.78 13.11
CA VAL A 36 -5.28 16.40 12.43
C VAL A 36 -4.99 15.95 11.00
N VAL A 37 -4.14 16.66 10.24
CA VAL A 37 -3.74 16.25 8.89
C VAL A 37 -3.02 14.91 8.93
N LEU A 38 -2.11 14.68 9.88
CA LEU A 38 -1.44 13.39 10.08
C LEU A 38 -2.43 12.28 10.44
N ALA A 39 -3.41 12.55 11.30
CA ALA A 39 -4.44 11.60 11.69
C ALA A 39 -5.39 11.27 10.52
N VAL A 40 -5.75 12.27 9.71
CA VAL A 40 -6.58 12.08 8.51
C VAL A 40 -5.79 11.32 7.44
N LEU A 41 -4.53 11.66 7.19
CA LEU A 41 -3.67 10.93 6.24
C LEU A 41 -3.39 9.51 6.73
N GLY A 42 -3.11 9.32 8.02
CA GLY A 42 -2.90 8.01 8.63
C GLY A 42 -4.16 7.16 8.63
N GLY A 43 -5.30 7.74 8.98
CA GLY A 43 -6.61 7.10 8.95
C GLY A 43 -7.07 6.77 7.54
N ALA A 44 -6.86 7.66 6.57
CA ALA A 44 -7.06 7.38 5.16
C ALA A 44 -6.12 6.28 4.68
N ALA A 45 -4.83 6.31 5.00
CA ALA A 45 -3.90 5.23 4.66
C ALA A 45 -4.31 3.88 5.28
N TYR A 46 -4.83 3.89 6.51
CA TYR A 46 -5.32 2.72 7.22
C TYR A 46 -6.64 2.17 6.61
N ALA A 47 -7.61 3.04 6.30
CA ALA A 47 -8.85 2.64 5.65
C ALA A 47 -8.62 2.17 4.21
N THR A 48 -7.68 2.81 3.50
CA THR A 48 -7.34 2.48 2.11
C THR A 48 -6.31 1.35 2.02
N ARG A 49 -5.80 0.84 3.16
CA ARG A 49 -4.92 -0.34 3.29
C ARG A 49 -5.39 -1.52 2.47
N ARG A 50 -6.68 -1.83 2.51
CA ARG A 50 -7.27 -2.97 1.79
C ARG A 50 -7.31 -2.76 0.26
N LYS A 51 -7.40 -1.51 -0.20
CA LYS A 51 -7.49 -1.13 -1.62
C LYS A 51 -6.14 -0.79 -2.27
N TRP A 52 -5.15 -0.37 -1.48
CA TRP A 52 -3.83 0.02 -1.99
C TRP A 52 -2.79 -1.07 -1.82
N TRP A 53 -3.02 -2.08 -0.96
CA TRP A 53 -2.12 -3.25 -0.89
C TRP A 53 -1.88 -3.87 -2.28
N PRO A 54 -2.90 -4.19 -3.09
CA PRO A 54 -2.69 -4.77 -4.41
C PRO A 54 -1.93 -3.80 -5.33
N ARG A 55 -2.26 -2.51 -5.29
CA ARG A 55 -1.61 -1.45 -6.10
C ARG A 55 -0.16 -1.19 -5.69
N PHE A 56 0.16 -1.29 -4.41
CA PHE A 56 1.50 -1.14 -3.88
C PHE A 56 2.36 -2.37 -4.20
N THR A 57 1.78 -3.56 -4.14
CA THR A 57 2.43 -4.79 -4.61
C THR A 57 2.75 -4.69 -6.10
N LEU A 58 1.81 -4.20 -6.90
CA LEU A 58 1.96 -3.82 -8.31
C LEU A 58 3.13 -2.84 -8.55
N PHE A 59 3.17 -1.74 -7.78
CA PHE A 59 4.18 -0.69 -7.94
C PHE A 59 5.57 -1.14 -7.49
N ARG A 60 5.64 -1.88 -6.37
CA ARG A 60 6.88 -2.45 -5.84
C ARG A 60 7.45 -3.53 -6.76
N PHE A 61 6.58 -4.34 -7.38
CA PHE A 61 7.02 -5.35 -8.34
C PHE A 61 7.37 -4.77 -9.71
N ARG A 62 6.74 -3.67 -10.17
CA ARG A 62 7.21 -2.90 -11.33
C ARG A 62 8.63 -2.34 -11.17
N ARG A 63 9.04 -1.98 -9.94
CA ARG A 63 10.40 -1.47 -9.66
C ARG A 63 11.44 -2.58 -9.49
N ARG A 64 11.04 -3.84 -9.22
CA ARG A 64 11.94 -5.00 -9.10
C ARG A 64 11.97 -5.88 -10.35
N LYS A 65 11.95 -5.26 -11.54
CA LYS A 65 12.20 -5.96 -12.82
C LYS A 65 13.61 -6.57 -12.93
N LEU A 66 14.47 -6.40 -11.93
CA LEU A 66 15.89 -6.75 -11.98
C LEU A 66 16.19 -8.25 -11.83
N ASP A 67 15.30 -9.06 -11.24
CA ASP A 67 15.58 -10.48 -10.95
C ASP A 67 14.54 -11.43 -11.56
N GLY A 68 14.23 -11.26 -12.85
CA GLY A 68 13.07 -11.82 -13.56
C GLY A 68 12.57 -13.23 -13.16
N ALA A 69 13.47 -14.20 -13.01
CA ALA A 69 13.09 -15.57 -12.58
C ALA A 69 12.84 -15.68 -11.07
N ALA A 70 13.67 -15.04 -10.23
CA ALA A 70 13.51 -15.05 -8.77
C ALA A 70 12.23 -14.32 -8.31
N TRP A 71 11.87 -13.26 -9.04
CA TRP A 71 10.58 -12.58 -8.89
C TRP A 71 9.42 -13.54 -9.07
N LEU A 72 9.40 -14.29 -10.18
CA LEU A 72 8.31 -15.18 -10.53
C LEU A 72 8.14 -16.31 -9.51
N ILE A 73 9.25 -16.89 -9.05
CA ILE A 73 9.24 -17.92 -8.01
C ILE A 73 8.59 -17.39 -6.73
N SER A 74 8.96 -16.18 -6.32
CA SER A 74 8.42 -15.53 -5.12
C SER A 74 6.95 -15.16 -5.26
N ALA A 75 6.55 -14.60 -6.41
CA ALA A 75 5.18 -14.18 -6.69
C ALA A 75 4.23 -15.39 -6.77
N TYR A 76 4.66 -16.48 -7.40
CA TYR A 76 3.89 -17.73 -7.49
C TYR A 76 3.65 -18.32 -6.09
N GLY A 77 4.69 -18.38 -5.25
CA GLY A 77 4.53 -18.84 -3.86
C GLY A 77 3.63 -17.94 -2.99
N ALA A 78 3.54 -16.64 -3.29
CA ALA A 78 2.59 -15.74 -2.64
C ALA A 78 1.16 -15.97 -3.13
N LEU A 79 0.97 -16.21 -4.43
CA LEU A 79 -0.34 -16.52 -5.02
C LEU A 79 -0.91 -17.81 -4.44
N LEU A 80 -0.11 -18.87 -4.33
CA LEU A 80 -0.55 -20.14 -3.75
C LEU A 80 -1.06 -19.97 -2.31
N ARG A 81 -0.37 -19.14 -1.50
CA ARG A 81 -0.82 -18.81 -0.15
C ARG A 81 -2.13 -18.04 -0.16
N HIS A 82 -2.26 -17.06 -1.05
CA HIS A 82 -3.49 -16.28 -1.18
C HIS A 82 -4.70 -17.14 -1.59
N LEU A 83 -4.50 -18.04 -2.55
CA LEU A 83 -5.53 -18.99 -2.98
C LEU A 83 -5.89 -19.98 -1.86
N GLN A 84 -4.90 -20.44 -1.08
CA GLN A 84 -5.14 -21.24 0.10
C GLN A 84 -6.01 -20.50 1.13
N ASP A 85 -5.73 -19.22 1.39
CA ASP A 85 -6.51 -18.38 2.30
C ASP A 85 -7.93 -18.13 1.78
N TYR A 86 -8.11 -18.10 0.45
CA TYR A 86 -9.41 -18.00 -0.21
C TYR A 86 -10.24 -19.30 -0.14
N GLY A 87 -9.61 -20.43 0.23
CA GLY A 87 -10.26 -21.75 0.31
C GLY A 87 -9.90 -22.71 -0.83
N LEU A 88 -9.11 -22.26 -1.81
CA LEU A 88 -8.54 -23.07 -2.90
C LEU A 88 -7.26 -23.74 -2.44
N LYS A 89 -7.35 -24.66 -1.47
CA LYS A 89 -6.17 -25.36 -0.93
C LYS A 89 -5.71 -26.47 -1.87
N ARG A 90 -4.44 -26.41 -2.28
CA ARG A 90 -3.79 -27.48 -3.05
C ARG A 90 -3.75 -28.79 -2.27
N ARG A 91 -4.09 -29.91 -2.91
CA ARG A 91 -3.98 -31.24 -2.28
C ARG A 91 -2.51 -31.71 -2.24
N PRO A 92 -2.11 -32.55 -1.26
CA PRO A 92 -0.71 -32.97 -1.11
C PRO A 92 -0.17 -33.75 -2.32
N HIS A 93 -1.02 -34.54 -2.96
CA HIS A 93 -0.71 -35.43 -4.09
C HIS A 93 -1.02 -34.79 -5.45
N GLU A 94 -1.46 -33.54 -5.47
CA GLU A 94 -1.84 -32.84 -6.69
C GLU A 94 -0.65 -32.11 -7.30
N THR A 95 -0.47 -32.27 -8.61
CA THR A 95 0.56 -31.55 -9.36
C THR A 95 0.18 -30.06 -9.50
N LEU A 96 1.18 -29.19 -9.64
CA LEU A 96 0.92 -27.76 -9.88
C LEU A 96 0.01 -27.51 -11.09
N ARG A 97 0.13 -28.32 -12.13
CA ARG A 97 -0.71 -28.23 -13.35
C ARG A 97 -2.16 -28.67 -13.10
N GLN A 98 -2.38 -29.71 -12.31
CA GLN A 98 -3.74 -30.14 -11.95
C GLN A 98 -4.42 -29.07 -11.08
N TYR A 99 -3.71 -28.57 -10.08
CA TYR A 99 -4.18 -27.47 -9.24
C TYR A 99 -4.51 -26.23 -10.06
N ALA A 100 -3.62 -25.86 -10.98
CA ALA A 100 -3.86 -24.73 -11.88
C ALA A 100 -5.13 -24.92 -12.72
N ALA A 101 -5.37 -26.13 -13.24
CA ALA A 101 -6.57 -26.44 -14.01
C ALA A 101 -7.85 -26.44 -13.16
N GLU A 102 -7.78 -26.72 -11.86
CA GLU A 102 -8.91 -26.58 -10.94
C GLU A 102 -9.23 -25.10 -10.68
N VAL A 103 -8.22 -24.29 -10.40
CA VAL A 103 -8.35 -22.83 -10.19
C VAL A 103 -8.88 -22.15 -11.45
N ASP A 104 -8.33 -22.49 -12.61
CA ASP A 104 -8.76 -21.97 -13.92
C ASP A 104 -10.22 -22.32 -14.24
N ARG A 105 -10.67 -23.51 -13.83
CA ARG A 105 -12.06 -23.93 -13.99
C ARG A 105 -13.00 -23.14 -13.09
N LEU A 106 -12.58 -22.81 -11.86
CA LEU A 106 -13.40 -22.01 -10.94
C LEU A 106 -13.49 -20.54 -11.39
N PHE A 107 -12.40 -20.00 -11.90
CA PHE A 107 -12.33 -18.60 -12.36
C PHE A 107 -12.69 -18.42 -13.84
N GLU A 108 -13.06 -19.49 -14.54
CA GLU A 108 -13.37 -19.54 -15.97
C GLU A 108 -12.29 -18.83 -16.82
N THR A 109 -11.03 -19.19 -16.57
CA THR A 109 -9.85 -18.57 -17.21
C THR A 109 -8.77 -19.61 -17.50
N ASP A 110 -7.70 -19.23 -18.19
CA ASP A 110 -6.50 -20.06 -18.41
C ASP A 110 -5.23 -19.45 -17.78
N GLU A 111 -5.42 -18.41 -16.98
CA GLU A 111 -4.37 -17.57 -16.42
C GLU A 111 -3.46 -18.35 -15.46
N MET A 112 -4.01 -19.22 -14.62
CA MET A 112 -3.25 -19.98 -13.63
C MET A 112 -2.37 -21.04 -14.30
N ASN A 113 -2.88 -21.72 -15.33
CA ASN A 113 -2.11 -22.69 -16.09
C ASN A 113 -0.99 -22.00 -16.91
N ARG A 114 -1.26 -20.85 -17.52
CA ARG A 114 -0.22 -20.05 -18.20
C ARG A 114 0.86 -19.57 -17.22
N LEU A 115 0.46 -19.08 -16.05
CA LEU A 115 1.39 -18.67 -15.00
C LEU A 115 2.25 -19.85 -14.50
N THR A 116 1.65 -21.03 -14.34
CA THR A 116 2.34 -22.25 -13.90
C THR A 116 3.38 -22.70 -14.91
N LYS A 117 3.10 -22.62 -16.23
CA LYS A 117 4.09 -22.92 -17.28
C LYS A 117 5.28 -21.96 -17.24
N LEU A 118 5.03 -20.68 -16.97
CA LEU A 118 6.09 -19.68 -16.82
C LEU A 118 6.92 -19.96 -15.56
N TYR A 119 6.27 -20.32 -14.46
CA TYR A 119 6.95 -20.73 -13.22
C TYR A 119 7.86 -21.96 -13.45
N GLU A 120 7.35 -22.99 -14.11
CA GLU A 120 8.13 -24.19 -14.46
C GLU A 120 9.39 -23.81 -15.26
N ARG A 121 9.25 -22.96 -16.29
CA ARG A 121 10.41 -22.48 -17.07
C ARG A 121 11.43 -21.71 -16.22
N ALA A 122 10.97 -21.00 -15.19
CA ALA A 122 11.81 -20.20 -14.29
C ALA A 122 12.66 -21.11 -13.40
N VAL A 123 12.00 -22.12 -12.83
CA VAL A 123 12.61 -23.08 -11.90
C VAL A 123 13.58 -24.00 -12.64
N TYR A 124 13.22 -24.46 -13.83
CA TYR A 124 14.07 -25.34 -14.63
C TYR A 124 15.22 -24.62 -15.36
N GLY A 125 15.41 -23.32 -15.13
CA GLY A 125 16.58 -22.59 -15.64
C GLY A 125 16.63 -22.42 -17.16
N THR A 126 15.54 -22.72 -17.89
CA THR A 126 15.47 -22.65 -19.36
C THR A 126 15.53 -21.22 -19.92
N GLY A 127 15.79 -20.22 -19.08
CA GLY A 127 15.86 -18.82 -19.46
C GLY A 127 14.47 -18.21 -19.65
N ILE A 128 14.12 -17.24 -18.81
CA ILE A 128 12.90 -16.45 -18.99
C ILE A 128 13.28 -15.11 -19.59
N LYS A 129 12.72 -14.82 -20.77
CA LYS A 129 12.81 -13.50 -21.41
C LYS A 129 12.02 -12.48 -20.62
N GLU A 130 12.42 -11.21 -20.64
CA GLU A 130 11.67 -10.15 -19.96
C GLU A 130 10.18 -10.07 -20.39
N ALA A 131 9.87 -10.38 -21.65
CA ALA A 131 8.49 -10.42 -22.13
C ALA A 131 7.65 -11.46 -21.38
N ASN A 132 8.22 -12.64 -21.13
CA ASN A 132 7.58 -13.71 -20.35
C ASN A 132 7.41 -13.30 -18.87
N VAL A 133 8.34 -12.53 -18.31
CA VAL A 133 8.19 -11.97 -16.96
C VAL A 133 7.02 -10.97 -16.91
N ARG A 134 6.92 -10.09 -17.90
CA ARG A 134 5.81 -9.13 -17.99
C ARG A 134 4.46 -9.83 -18.10
N GLU A 135 4.37 -10.84 -18.96
CA GLU A 135 3.18 -11.70 -19.07
C GLU A 135 2.84 -12.36 -17.72
N ALA A 136 3.84 -12.92 -17.03
CA ALA A 136 3.60 -13.53 -15.72
C ALA A 136 3.09 -12.55 -14.67
N VAL A 137 3.57 -11.30 -14.70
CA VAL A 137 3.07 -10.22 -13.82
C VAL A 137 1.60 -9.94 -14.10
N GLU A 138 1.23 -9.79 -15.36
CA GLU A 138 -0.15 -9.52 -15.77
C GLU A 138 -1.11 -10.66 -15.37
N LEU A 139 -0.72 -11.91 -15.65
CA LEU A 139 -1.49 -13.09 -15.27
C LEU A 139 -1.67 -13.18 -13.75
N TRP A 140 -0.58 -12.95 -12.99
CA TRP A 140 -0.63 -12.94 -11.53
C TRP A 140 -1.56 -11.85 -10.98
N GLU A 141 -1.49 -10.63 -11.54
CA GLU A 141 -2.35 -9.53 -11.13
C GLU A 141 -3.82 -9.81 -11.38
N ASN A 142 -4.15 -10.43 -12.52
CA ASN A 142 -5.53 -10.76 -12.87
C ASN A 142 -6.09 -11.82 -11.92
N LEU A 143 -5.32 -12.86 -11.61
CA LEU A 143 -5.72 -13.89 -10.65
C LEU A 143 -6.00 -13.29 -9.27
N ILE A 144 -5.09 -12.45 -8.74
CA ILE A 144 -5.29 -11.77 -7.45
C ILE A 144 -6.54 -10.88 -7.47
N LYS A 145 -6.78 -10.13 -8.55
CA LYS A 145 -7.99 -9.28 -8.66
C LYS A 145 -9.26 -10.13 -8.62
N ARG A 146 -9.27 -11.29 -9.28
CA ARG A 146 -10.41 -12.23 -9.26
C ARG A 146 -10.63 -12.86 -7.89
N THR A 147 -9.58 -13.06 -7.10
CA THR A 147 -9.71 -13.59 -5.73
C THR A 147 -10.30 -12.57 -4.75
N ILE A 148 -10.25 -11.28 -5.08
CA ILE A 148 -10.69 -10.17 -4.22
C ILE A 148 -12.04 -9.57 -4.68
N SER A 149 -12.40 -9.75 -5.95
CA SER A 149 -13.64 -9.26 -6.55
C SER A 149 -14.84 -10.12 -6.19
#